data_AF-A0A9N8ZQ45-F1
#
_entry.id   AF-A0A9N8ZQ45-F1
#
_cell.length_a   1.000
_cell.length_b   1.000
_cell.length_c   1.000
_cell.angle_alpha   90.00
_cell.angle_beta   90.00
_cell.angle_gamma   90.00
#
_symmetry.space_group_name_H-M   'P 1'
#
loop_
_entity.id
_entity.type
_entity.pdbx_description
1 polymer ?
#
loop_
_entity_poly.entity_id
_entity_poly.type
_entity_poly.pdbx_seq_one_letter_code
_entity_poly.pdbx_strand_id
1 'polypeptide(L)'
;MSNSLANQQNPLINFRQTPNFCTLILSIANIDQDLLQIDFEDEKTTIKIPDLSFTTTISHPPTVSQSNRYSTSAENLVILIEKRHRNREWQSILIDNHEKWFLTEDNVKKCAKLAESGSRWTHAAIAPKITSMRAFHDRDGILAQIETTITEPNSNT
;
A
#
# COMPACT_ATOMS: atom_id res chain seq x y z
N MET A 1 32.96 -18.38 10.77
CA MET A 1 32.52 -17.11 10.18
C MET A 1 31.39 -17.42 9.22
N SER A 2 30.15 -17.16 9.63
CA SER A 2 28.95 -17.36 8.83
C SER A 2 28.17 -16.05 8.87
N ASN A 3 28.50 -15.15 7.95
CA ASN A 3 27.73 -13.94 7.71
C ASN A 3 26.43 -14.34 7.02
N SER A 4 25.42 -14.73 7.80
CA SER A 4 24.04 -14.72 7.34
C SER A 4 23.47 -13.35 7.68
N LEU A 5 23.74 -12.38 6.82
CA LEU A 5 22.93 -11.17 6.71
C LEU A 5 21.56 -11.62 6.20
N ALA A 6 20.72 -12.12 7.10
CA ALA A 6 19.29 -12.13 6.88
C ALA A 6 18.88 -10.66 6.84
N ASN A 7 18.92 -10.08 5.63
CA ASN A 7 18.23 -8.84 5.36
C ASN A 7 16.78 -9.07 5.83
N GLN A 8 16.41 -8.44 6.95
CA GLN A 8 15.03 -8.31 7.39
C GLN A 8 14.31 -7.46 6.34
N GLN A 9 13.98 -8.08 5.20
CA GLN A 9 12.99 -7.54 4.31
C GLN A 9 11.65 -7.77 5.00
N ASN A 10 11.07 -6.69 5.52
CA ASN A 10 9.66 -6.70 5.89
C ASN A 10 8.87 -7.16 4.66
N PRO A 11 8.14 -8.28 4.75
CA PRO A 11 7.47 -8.82 3.58
C PRO A 11 6.44 -7.84 3.07
N LEU A 12 6.38 -7.72 1.74
CA LEU A 12 5.32 -6.95 1.11
C LEU A 12 3.99 -7.65 1.38
N ILE A 13 3.05 -6.93 1.99
CA ILE A 13 1.70 -7.44 2.25
C ILE A 13 0.74 -6.76 1.29
N ASN A 14 0.25 -7.55 0.33
CA ASN A 14 -0.85 -7.18 -0.54
C ASN A 14 -2.16 -7.73 0.03
N PHE A 15 -3.25 -7.01 -0.17
CA PHE A 15 -4.55 -7.42 0.33
C PHE A 15 -5.65 -7.01 -0.65
N ARG A 16 -6.65 -7.87 -0.78
CA ARG A 16 -7.82 -7.67 -1.64
C ARG A 16 -9.05 -8.23 -0.96
N GLN A 17 -10.22 -7.73 -1.34
CA GLN A 17 -11.48 -8.25 -0.83
C GLN A 17 -12.46 -8.59 -1.94
N THR A 18 -13.31 -9.54 -1.64
CA THR A 18 -14.52 -9.89 -2.37
C THR A 18 -15.71 -9.73 -1.40
N PRO A 19 -16.95 -9.94 -1.84
CA PRO A 19 -18.10 -9.89 -0.94
C PRO A 19 -18.01 -10.87 0.24
N ASN A 20 -17.36 -12.02 0.07
CA ASN A 20 -17.31 -13.08 1.08
C ASN A 20 -15.95 -13.22 1.76
N PHE A 21 -14.87 -12.81 1.10
CA PHE A 21 -13.52 -13.07 1.59
C PHE A 21 -12.65 -11.82 1.57
N CYS A 22 -11.70 -11.77 2.51
CA CYS A 22 -10.49 -10.97 2.39
C CYS A 22 -9.33 -11.93 2.06
N THR A 23 -8.50 -11.60 1.08
CA THR A 23 -7.28 -12.33 0.75
C THR A 23 -6.08 -11.48 1.10
N LEU A 24 -5.19 -12.01 1.92
CA LEU A 24 -3.90 -11.43 2.24
C LEU A 24 -2.82 -12.24 1.51
N ILE A 25 -1.86 -11.57 0.91
CA ILE A 25 -0.74 -12.16 0.16
C ILE A 25 0.53 -11.53 0.73
N LEU A 26 1.32 -12.33 1.44
CA LEU A 26 2.58 -11.92 2.01
C LEU A 26 3.70 -12.49 1.13
N SER A 27 4.54 -11.63 0.57
CA SER A 27 5.72 -12.03 -0.22
C SER A 27 6.84 -12.44 0.72
N ILE A 28 6.86 -13.74 1.06
CA ILE A 28 7.82 -14.37 1.97
C ILE A 28 8.30 -15.65 1.27
N ALA A 29 9.59 -15.67 0.94
CA ALA A 29 10.20 -16.83 0.29
C ALA A 29 10.64 -17.88 1.31
N ASN A 30 10.69 -19.13 0.86
CA ASN A 30 11.25 -20.28 1.60
C ASN A 30 10.58 -20.54 2.96
N ILE A 31 9.25 -20.43 3.02
CA ILE A 31 8.50 -20.76 4.24
C ILE A 31 8.55 -22.25 4.48
N ASP A 32 9.14 -22.66 5.61
CA ASP A 32 8.95 -24.00 6.14
C ASP A 32 7.52 -24.14 6.70
N GLN A 33 6.70 -24.97 6.06
CA GLN A 33 5.31 -25.20 6.47
C GLN A 33 5.20 -25.80 7.87
N ASP A 34 6.18 -26.59 8.30
CA ASP A 34 6.16 -27.26 9.60
C ASP A 34 6.42 -26.29 10.75
N LEU A 35 7.05 -25.15 10.46
CA LEU A 35 7.37 -24.10 11.44
C LEU A 35 6.40 -22.92 11.38
N LEU A 36 5.61 -22.80 10.31
CA LEU A 36 4.61 -21.75 10.15
C LEU A 36 3.49 -21.89 11.20
N GLN A 37 3.30 -20.84 11.99
CA GLN A 37 2.21 -20.76 12.96
C GLN A 37 1.28 -19.61 12.59
N ILE A 38 0.00 -19.92 12.38
CA ILE A 38 -1.04 -18.92 12.12
C ILE A 38 -2.17 -19.13 13.11
N ASP A 39 -2.53 -18.07 13.82
CA ASP A 39 -3.65 -18.03 14.76
C ASP A 39 -4.76 -17.16 14.18
N PHE A 40 -5.94 -17.76 13.98
CA PHE A 40 -7.12 -17.10 13.47
C PHE A 40 -8.08 -16.81 14.61
N GLU A 41 -8.15 -15.55 15.01
CA GLU A 41 -9.15 -15.03 15.93
C GLU A 41 -10.27 -14.33 15.13
N ASP A 42 -11.36 -13.97 15.80
CA ASP A 42 -12.53 -13.38 15.12
C ASP A 42 -12.19 -12.07 14.39
N GLU A 43 -11.42 -11.20 15.03
CA GLU A 43 -11.08 -9.85 14.56
C GLU A 43 -9.57 -9.65 14.37
N LYS A 44 -8.80 -10.74 14.44
CA LYS A 44 -7.34 -10.70 14.40
C LYS A 44 -6.76 -11.98 13.81
N THR A 45 -5.72 -11.82 13.01
CA THR A 45 -4.88 -12.92 12.52
C THR A 45 -3.45 -12.68 12.94
N THR A 46 -2.84 -13.63 13.65
CA THR A 46 -1.43 -13.57 14.04
C THR A 46 -0.63 -14.56 13.20
N ILE A 47 0.46 -14.10 12.58
CA ILE A 47 1.35 -14.93 11.76
C ILE A 47 2.72 -14.94 12.41
N LYS A 48 3.29 -16.12 12.64
CA LYS A 48 4.64 -16.31 13.17
C LYS A 48 5.39 -17.32 12.30
N ILE A 49 6.58 -16.93 11.87
CA ILE A 49 7.50 -17.76 11.07
C ILE A 49 8.85 -17.73 11.79
N PRO A 50 9.09 -18.66 12.74
CA PRO A 50 10.20 -18.58 13.69
C PRO A 50 11.59 -18.60 13.05
N ASP A 51 11.80 -19.43 12.04
CA ASP A 51 13.02 -19.56 11.24
C ASP A 51 13.39 -18.25 10.53
N LEU A 52 12.39 -17.45 10.14
CA LEU A 52 12.59 -16.14 9.54
C LEU A 52 12.56 -14.99 10.57
N SER A 53 12.41 -15.28 11.87
CA SER A 53 12.21 -14.29 12.93
C SER A 53 11.10 -13.27 12.60
N PHE A 54 10.07 -13.74 11.88
CA PHE A 54 8.98 -12.91 11.41
C PHE A 54 7.75 -13.11 12.29
N THR A 55 7.16 -12.01 12.74
CA THR A 55 5.87 -12.00 13.43
C THR A 55 5.12 -10.75 13.03
N THR A 56 3.87 -10.92 12.60
CA THR A 56 2.97 -9.80 12.29
C THR A 56 1.58 -10.10 12.83
N THR A 57 0.88 -9.04 13.21
CA THR A 57 -0.51 -9.08 13.64
C THR A 57 -1.36 -8.25 12.70
N ILE A 58 -2.42 -8.84 12.20
CA ILE A 58 -3.37 -8.20 11.30
C ILE A 58 -4.72 -8.13 11.99
N SER A 59 -5.12 -6.93 12.41
CA SER A 59 -6.47 -6.68 12.92
C SER A 59 -7.41 -6.34 11.77
N HIS A 60 -8.57 -6.97 11.76
CA HIS A 60 -9.56 -6.85 10.69
C HIS A 60 -10.98 -6.92 11.27
N PRO A 61 -12.02 -6.52 10.53
CA PRO A 61 -13.39 -6.72 10.96
C PRO A 61 -13.74 -8.21 11.20
N PRO A 62 -14.86 -8.52 11.90
CA PRO A 62 -15.23 -9.88 12.30
C PRO A 62 -15.30 -10.93 11.18
N THR A 63 -14.93 -12.16 11.52
CA THR A 63 -14.74 -13.28 10.60
C THR A 63 -15.44 -14.55 11.07
N VAL A 64 -15.43 -15.56 10.21
CA VAL A 64 -15.73 -16.94 10.59
C VAL A 64 -14.40 -17.63 10.77
N SER A 65 -13.75 -17.45 11.94
CA SER A 65 -12.35 -17.86 12.16
C SER A 65 -12.08 -19.33 11.82
N GLN A 66 -13.03 -20.22 12.08
CA GLN A 66 -12.96 -21.66 11.75
C GLN A 66 -12.93 -21.96 10.25
N SER A 67 -13.35 -21.01 9.42
CA SER A 67 -13.35 -21.12 7.94
C SER A 67 -12.18 -20.39 7.29
N ASN A 68 -11.40 -19.65 8.08
CA ASN A 68 -10.16 -19.04 7.61
C ASN A 68 -9.15 -20.15 7.30
N ARG A 69 -8.37 -19.93 6.25
CA ARG A 69 -7.39 -20.90 5.76
C ARG A 69 -6.20 -20.20 5.15
N TYR A 70 -5.11 -20.92 5.01
CA TYR A 70 -3.92 -20.42 4.36
C TYR A 70 -3.34 -21.45 3.41
N SER A 71 -2.45 -21.00 2.54
CA SER A 71 -1.65 -21.83 1.66
C SER A 71 -0.30 -21.13 1.48
N THR A 72 0.77 -21.92 1.38
CA THR A 72 2.09 -21.39 1.05
C THR A 72 2.51 -21.85 -0.34
N SER A 73 3.37 -21.05 -0.94
CA SER A 73 4.12 -21.34 -2.16
C SER A 73 5.59 -21.05 -1.91
N ALA A 74 6.46 -21.28 -2.89
CA ALA A 74 7.89 -20.99 -2.77
C ALA A 74 8.19 -19.51 -2.41
N GLU A 75 7.30 -18.59 -2.78
CA GLU A 75 7.53 -17.14 -2.67
C GLU A 75 6.47 -16.39 -1.86
N ASN A 76 5.37 -17.05 -1.49
CA ASN A 76 4.24 -16.36 -0.87
C ASN A 76 3.54 -17.21 0.19
N LEU A 77 3.07 -16.53 1.24
CA LEU A 77 1.99 -16.99 2.11
C LEU A 77 0.70 -16.30 1.69
N VAL A 78 -0.32 -17.09 1.37
CA VAL A 78 -1.66 -16.61 1.04
C VAL A 78 -2.60 -16.99 2.17
N ILE A 79 -3.29 -16.00 2.73
CA ILE A 79 -4.30 -16.19 3.76
C ILE A 79 -5.65 -15.77 3.21
N LEU A 80 -6.64 -16.65 3.36
CA LEU A 80 -8.02 -16.39 3.01
C LEU A 80 -8.85 -16.29 4.28
N ILE A 81 -9.43 -15.13 4.49
CA ILE A 81 -10.28 -14.79 5.63
C ILE A 81 -11.73 -14.75 5.19
N GLU A 82 -12.60 -15.57 5.78
CA GLU A 82 -14.04 -15.54 5.52
C GLU A 82 -14.71 -14.44 6.37
N LYS A 83 -15.38 -13.52 5.69
CA LYS A 83 -16.11 -12.44 6.33
C LYS A 83 -17.34 -12.98 7.05
N ARG A 84 -17.51 -12.63 8.32
CA ARG A 84 -18.76 -12.93 9.07
C ARG A 84 -19.98 -12.27 8.42
N HIS A 85 -19.81 -11.02 8.00
CA HIS A 85 -20.85 -10.25 7.33
C HIS A 85 -20.56 -10.21 5.83
N ARG A 86 -21.14 -11.18 5.10
CA ARG A 86 -21.06 -11.24 3.63
C ARG A 86 -21.65 -9.99 2.99
N ASN A 87 -21.12 -9.63 1.82
CA ASN A 87 -21.45 -8.41 1.06
C ASN A 87 -21.12 -7.09 1.77
N ARG A 88 -20.55 -7.12 2.97
CA ARG A 88 -20.07 -5.91 3.63
C ARG A 88 -18.66 -5.59 3.14
N GLU A 89 -18.51 -4.39 2.60
CA GLU A 89 -17.22 -3.87 2.19
C GLU A 89 -16.43 -3.39 3.42
N TRP A 90 -15.21 -3.89 3.57
CA TRP A 90 -14.30 -3.44 4.61
C TRP A 90 -13.60 -2.16 4.15
N GLN A 91 -13.46 -1.18 5.03
CA GLN A 91 -12.81 0.09 4.69
C GLN A 91 -11.29 0.00 4.88
N SER A 92 -10.84 -0.70 5.92
CA SER A 92 -9.42 -0.86 6.21
C SER A 92 -9.15 -2.14 7.02
N ILE A 93 -7.86 -2.48 7.10
CA ILE A 93 -7.28 -3.41 8.08
C ILE A 93 -6.11 -2.70 8.77
N LEU A 94 -5.68 -3.22 9.92
CA LEU A 94 -4.49 -2.77 10.62
C LEU A 94 -3.43 -3.86 10.53
N ILE A 95 -2.26 -3.53 10.02
CA ILE A 95 -1.09 -4.43 10.00
C ILE A 95 -0.07 -3.82 10.95
N ASP A 96 0.20 -4.49 12.07
CA ASP A 96 1.14 -4.01 13.10
C ASP A 96 0.86 -2.54 13.50
N ASN A 97 -0.42 -2.22 13.73
CA ASN A 97 -0.95 -0.87 14.04
C ASN A 97 -0.87 0.16 12.90
N HIS A 98 -0.45 -0.22 11.70
CA HIS A 98 -0.53 0.63 10.52
C HIS A 98 -1.82 0.37 9.75
N GLU A 99 -2.65 1.41 9.62
CA GLU A 99 -3.88 1.32 8.85
C GLU A 99 -3.61 1.21 7.34
N LYS A 100 -4.26 0.24 6.71
CA LYS A 100 -4.19 -0.01 5.28
C LYS A 100 -5.61 -0.02 4.71
N TRP A 101 -5.85 0.83 3.73
CA TRP A 101 -7.18 1.06 3.18
C TRP A 101 -7.43 0.17 1.97
N PHE A 102 -8.63 -0.41 1.87
CA PHE A 102 -9.07 -1.04 0.64
C PHE A 102 -9.42 0.01 -0.40
N LEU A 103 -9.29 -0.36 -1.68
CA LEU A 103 -9.79 0.46 -2.78
C LEU A 103 -11.32 0.36 -2.86
N THR A 104 -12.01 1.20 -2.10
CA THR A 104 -13.47 1.34 -2.08
C THR A 104 -13.86 2.69 -2.67
N GLU A 105 -15.10 2.84 -3.14
CA GLU A 105 -15.58 4.15 -3.65
C GLU A 105 -15.45 5.25 -2.59
N ASP A 106 -15.77 4.93 -1.33
CA ASP A 106 -15.66 5.86 -0.21
C ASP A 106 -14.21 6.24 0.09
N ASN A 107 -13.27 5.28 0.08
CA ASN A 107 -11.87 5.59 0.31
C ASN A 107 -11.26 6.37 -0.86
N VAL A 108 -11.68 6.11 -2.11
CA VAL A 108 -11.29 6.94 -3.26
C VAL A 108 -11.77 8.39 -3.08
N LYS A 109 -13.03 8.59 -2.66
CA LYS A 109 -13.56 9.93 -2.36
C LYS A 109 -12.80 10.61 -1.21
N LYS A 110 -12.44 9.88 -0.15
CA LYS A 110 -11.62 10.42 0.95
C LYS A 110 -10.24 10.83 0.45
N CYS A 111 -9.57 10.00 -0.34
CA CYS A 111 -8.27 10.33 -0.93
C CYS A 111 -8.33 11.57 -1.82
N ALA A 112 -9.35 11.67 -2.68
CA ALA A 112 -9.56 12.85 -3.52
C ALA A 112 -9.73 14.13 -2.67
N LYS A 113 -10.56 14.09 -1.62
CA LYS A 113 -10.73 15.21 -0.69
C LYS A 113 -9.42 15.59 0.04
N LEU A 114 -8.62 14.60 0.43
CA LEU A 114 -7.32 14.82 1.07
C LEU A 114 -6.33 15.47 0.09
N ALA A 115 -6.32 15.04 -1.17
CA ALA A 115 -5.50 15.64 -2.21
C ALA A 115 -5.91 17.09 -2.51
N GLU A 116 -7.22 17.35 -2.63
CA GLU A 116 -7.77 18.70 -2.83
C GLU A 116 -7.56 19.64 -1.65
N SER A 117 -7.53 19.13 -0.42
CA SER A 117 -7.24 19.94 0.78
C SER A 117 -5.73 20.14 0.98
N GLY A 118 -4.89 19.15 0.64
CA GLY A 118 -3.43 19.29 0.60
C GLY A 118 -2.94 20.23 -0.52
N SER A 119 -3.64 20.29 -1.65
CA SER A 119 -3.33 21.25 -2.73
C SER A 119 -3.60 22.70 -2.36
N ARG A 120 -4.40 22.97 -1.30
CA ARG A 120 -4.60 24.32 -0.75
C ARG A 120 -3.40 24.84 0.06
N TRP A 121 -2.50 23.96 0.51
CA TRP A 121 -1.29 24.33 1.27
C TRP A 121 -0.01 24.38 0.40
N THR A 122 -0.10 24.06 -0.89
CA THR A 122 1.02 24.08 -1.84
C THR A 122 0.87 25.14 -2.93
N HIS A 123 0.24 26.27 -2.61
CA HIS A 123 0.41 27.52 -3.38
C HIS A 123 1.50 28.40 -2.75
N ALA A 124 2.69 27.83 -2.55
CA ALA A 124 3.89 28.63 -2.75
C ALA A 124 4.07 28.72 -4.26
N ALA A 125 3.42 29.71 -4.88
CA ALA A 125 3.55 29.98 -6.30
C ALA A 125 4.99 30.43 -6.58
N ILE A 126 5.87 29.47 -6.81
CA ILE A 126 7.02 29.66 -7.69
C ILE A 126 6.65 28.99 -9.02
N ALA A 127 5.48 29.35 -9.56
CA ALA A 127 5.15 28.99 -10.94
C ALA A 127 6.12 29.77 -11.84
N PRO A 128 6.94 29.11 -12.67
CA PRO A 128 7.88 29.79 -13.54
C PRO A 128 7.12 30.75 -14.47
N LYS A 129 7.56 32.01 -14.54
CA LYS A 129 6.96 32.97 -15.48
C LYS A 129 7.48 32.62 -16.88
N ILE A 130 6.57 32.32 -17.81
CA ILE A 130 6.94 32.13 -19.22
C ILE A 130 7.43 33.47 -19.75
N THR A 131 8.70 33.53 -20.15
CA THR A 131 9.32 34.74 -20.73
C THR A 131 9.24 34.75 -22.24
N SER A 132 9.21 33.57 -22.86
CA SER A 132 9.21 33.40 -24.30
C SER A 132 8.67 32.04 -24.68
N MET A 133 7.98 32.00 -25.82
CA MET A 133 7.51 30.76 -26.45
C MET A 133 7.76 30.87 -27.95
N ARG A 134 8.39 29.85 -28.52
CA ARG A 134 8.62 29.75 -29.97
C ARG A 134 8.22 28.36 -30.44
N ALA A 135 7.39 28.32 -31.48
CA ALA A 135 7.11 27.09 -32.20
C ALA A 135 7.99 27.03 -33.43
N PHE A 136 8.56 25.87 -33.72
CA PHE A 136 9.22 25.60 -34.98
C PHE A 136 8.75 24.26 -35.55
N HIS A 137 8.69 24.20 -36.87
CA HIS A 137 8.36 22.98 -37.59
C HIS A 137 9.62 22.16 -37.79
N ASP A 138 9.56 20.89 -37.39
CA ASP A 138 10.53 19.86 -37.74
C ASP A 138 9.84 18.80 -38.63
N ARG A 139 10.63 17.88 -39.22
CA ARG A 139 10.14 16.79 -40.09
C ARG A 139 9.06 15.94 -39.43
N ASP A 140 9.09 15.82 -38.10
CA ASP A 140 8.19 14.99 -37.31
C ASP A 140 7.02 15.77 -36.66
N GLY A 141 6.89 17.08 -36.92
CA GLY A 141 5.75 17.89 -36.44
C GLY A 141 6.11 19.29 -35.94
N ILE A 142 5.21 19.89 -35.15
CA ILE A 142 5.44 21.20 -34.50
C ILE A 142 6.04 20.95 -33.11
N LEU A 143 7.23 21.50 -32.87
CA LEU A 143 7.86 21.53 -31.56
C LEU A 143 7.72 22.92 -30.95
N ALA A 144 7.28 22.97 -29.70
CA ALA A 144 7.18 24.22 -28.93
C ALA A 144 8.32 24.28 -27.91
N GLN A 145 9.15 25.31 -28.01
CA GLN A 145 10.15 25.66 -27.02
C GLN A 145 9.59 26.75 -26.10
N ILE A 146 9.60 26.50 -24.79
CA ILE A 146 9.11 27.41 -23.75
C ILE A 146 10.31 27.78 -22.87
N GLU A 147 10.58 29.08 -22.75
CA GLU A 147 11.56 29.61 -21.79
C GLU A 147 10.84 30.16 -20.57
N THR A 148 11.34 29.83 -19.39
CA THR A 148 10.73 30.23 -18.12
C THR A 148 11.75 30.77 -17.13
N THR A 149 11.37 31.77 -16.34
CA THR A 149 12.17 32.24 -15.18
C THR A 149 11.50 31.88 -13.86
N ILE A 150 12.30 31.43 -12.91
CA ILE A 150 11.91 31.17 -11.52
C ILE A 150 12.28 32.41 -10.72
N THR A 151 11.30 33.16 -10.23
CA THR A 151 11.57 34.27 -9.32
C THR A 151 11.68 33.69 -7.91
N GLU A 152 12.90 33.56 -7.39
CA GLU A 152 13.06 33.25 -5.97
C GLU A 152 12.50 34.41 -5.14
N PRO A 153 11.73 34.15 -4.07
CA PRO A 153 11.28 35.21 -3.18
C PRO A 153 12.51 35.86 -2.54
N ASN A 154 12.70 37.16 -2.78
CA ASN A 154 13.73 37.95 -2.13
C ASN A 154 13.61 37.79 -0.60
N SER A 155 14.59 37.13 0.00
CA SER A 155 14.82 37.11 1.45
C SER A 155 15.30 38.49 1.89
N ASN A 156 14.39 39.46 2.04
CA ASN A 156 14.65 40.75 2.66
C ASN A 156 13.46 41.19 3.50
N THR A 157 13.41 40.77 4.77
CA THR A 157 13.61 41.59 5.99
C THR A 157 13.21 40.80 7.23
#